data_AF-A0A2N3C6W7-F1
#
_entry.id   AF-A0A2N3C6W7-F1
#
_cell.length_a   1.000
_cell.length_b   1.000
_cell.length_c   1.000
_cell.angle_alpha   90.00
_cell.angle_beta   90.00
_cell.angle_gamma   90.00
#
_symmetry.space_group_name_H-M   'P 1'
#
loop_
_entity.id
_entity.type
_entity.pdbx_description
1 polymer ?
#
loop_
_entity_poly.entity_id
_entity_poly.type
_entity_poly.pdbx_seq_one_letter_code
_entity_poly.pdbx_strand_id
1 'polypeptide(L)'
;FLLIDARHGPKAVDEEIMALLDRAAVPFQAVLTKADKVKGAAREATLAATRAALARHPAAFPEIVETSAETGKGLPALRSAIAAIA
;
A
#
# COMPACT_ATOMS: atom_id res chain seq x y z
N PHE A 1 6.69 5.55 -2.17
CA PHE A 1 5.77 4.71 -1.38
C PHE A 1 4.51 5.48 -1.07
N LEU A 2 3.34 4.82 -1.09
CA LEU A 2 2.05 5.39 -0.72
C LEU A 2 1.47 4.62 0.46
N LEU A 3 1.18 5.30 1.56
CA LEU A 3 0.71 4.68 2.80
C LEU A 3 -0.82 4.69 2.81
N ILE A 4 -1.43 3.51 2.97
CA ILE A 4 -2.88 3.33 3.01
C ILE A 4 -3.24 2.68 4.35
N ASP A 5 -4.33 3.11 4.99
CA ASP A 5 -4.78 2.53 6.26
C ASP A 5 -5.51 1.20 6.01
N ALA A 6 -4.95 0.08 6.48
CA ALA A 6 -5.52 -1.24 6.24
C ALA A 6 -6.95 -1.40 6.77
N ARG A 7 -7.37 -0.60 7.75
CA ARG A 7 -8.72 -0.69 8.33
C ARG A 7 -9.82 -0.30 7.35
N HIS A 8 -9.47 0.52 6.36
CA HIS A 8 -10.44 1.09 5.44
C HIS A 8 -10.12 0.78 3.97
N GLY A 9 -8.88 0.41 3.66
CA GLY A 9 -8.39 0.29 2.30
C GLY A 9 -8.30 1.64 1.59
N PRO A 10 -8.07 1.63 0.26
CA PRO A 10 -7.99 2.85 -0.53
C PRO A 10 -9.29 3.67 -0.45
N LYS A 11 -9.15 4.99 -0.30
CA LYS A 11 -10.21 5.99 -0.35
C LYS A 11 -10.03 6.90 -1.56
N ALA A 12 -11.01 7.77 -1.80
CA ALA A 12 -10.96 8.73 -2.90
C ALA A 12 -9.68 9.59 -2.87
N VAL A 13 -9.22 10.01 -1.68
CA VAL A 13 -7.97 10.75 -1.54
C VAL A 13 -6.74 9.93 -1.96
N ASP A 14 -6.71 8.62 -1.67
CA ASP A 14 -5.62 7.75 -2.11
C ASP A 14 -5.62 7.63 -3.63
N GLU A 15 -6.80 7.49 -4.26
CA GLU A 15 -6.95 7.47 -5.72
C GLU A 15 -6.46 8.77 -6.38
N GLU A 16 -6.79 9.92 -5.80
CA GLU A 16 -6.31 11.22 -6.29
C GLU A 16 -4.78 11.32 -6.27
N ILE A 17 -4.16 10.80 -5.20
CA ILE A 17 -2.69 10.74 -5.08
C ILE A 17 -2.09 9.73 -6.07
N MET A 18 -2.67 8.54 -6.22
CA MET A 18 -2.22 7.56 -7.21
C MET A 18 -2.27 8.14 -8.64
N ALA A 19 -3.37 8.83 -8.99
CA ALA A 19 -3.51 9.50 -10.26
C ALA A 19 -2.51 10.67 -10.44
N LEU A 20 -2.16 11.38 -9.37
CA LEU A 20 -1.10 12.39 -9.41
C LEU A 20 0.26 11.76 -9.71
N LEU A 21 0.57 10.64 -9.05
CA LEU A 21 1.83 9.90 -9.24
C LEU A 21 1.93 9.31 -10.65
N ASP A 22 0.82 8.81 -11.21
CA ASP A 22 0.76 8.38 -12.62
C ASP A 22 1.13 9.52 -13.57
N ARG A 23 0.50 10.70 -13.40
CA ARG A 23 0.77 11.88 -14.25
C ARG A 23 2.21 12.38 -14.10
N ALA A 24 2.78 12.26 -12.91
CA ALA A 24 4.16 12.63 -12.64
C ALA A 24 5.18 11.57 -13.10
N ALA A 25 4.71 10.42 -13.59
CA ALA A 25 5.53 9.25 -13.90
C ALA A 25 6.45 8.85 -12.73
N VAL A 26 5.96 8.98 -11.50
CA VAL A 26 6.70 8.62 -10.28
C VAL A 26 6.24 7.25 -9.82
N PRO A 27 7.09 6.20 -9.94
CA PRO A 27 6.74 4.87 -9.48
C PRO A 27 6.49 4.88 -7.97
N PHE A 28 5.48 4.13 -7.54
CA PHE A 28 5.17 4.01 -6.12
C PHE A 28 4.77 2.59 -5.74
N GLN A 29 5.16 2.18 -4.54
CA GLN A 29 4.69 0.94 -3.92
C GLN A 29 3.71 1.27 -2.80
N ALA A 30 2.59 0.54 -2.76
CA ALA A 30 1.59 0.68 -1.70
C ALA A 30 2.04 -0.02 -0.41
N VAL A 31 1.80 0.65 0.72
CA VAL A 31 2.08 0.14 2.06
C VAL A 31 0.80 0.19 2.88
N LEU A 32 0.23 -0.98 3.20
CA LEU A 32 -0.92 -1.09 4.10
C LEU A 32 -0.45 -0.99 5.56
N THR A 33 -0.78 0.10 6.22
CA THR A 33 -0.44 0.38 7.62
C THR A 33 -1.49 -0.15 8.58
N LYS A 34 -1.16 -0.24 9.88
CA LYS A 34 -2.07 -0.73 10.95
C LYS A 34 -2.58 -2.15 10.69
N ALA A 35 -1.76 -2.99 10.07
CA ALA A 35 -2.11 -4.37 9.73
C ALA A 35 -2.43 -5.25 10.96
N ASP A 36 -2.09 -4.81 12.18
CA ASP A 36 -2.50 -5.45 13.43
C ASP A 36 -4.01 -5.32 13.73
N LYS A 37 -4.67 -4.31 13.13
CA LYS A 37 -6.09 -4.00 13.38
C LYS A 37 -7.07 -4.73 12.46
N VAL A 38 -6.58 -5.48 11.47
CA VAL A 38 -7.42 -6.12 10.45
C VAL A 38 -6.99 -7.58 10.26
N LYS A 39 -7.94 -8.51 10.27
CA LYS A 39 -7.67 -9.95 10.26
C LYS A 39 -8.66 -10.72 9.38
N GLY A 40 -8.30 -11.94 9.01
CA GLY A 40 -9.16 -12.88 8.29
C GLY A 40 -9.77 -12.27 7.02
N ALA A 41 -11.06 -12.48 6.82
CA ALA A 41 -11.78 -12.04 5.62
C ALA A 41 -11.70 -10.51 5.38
N ALA A 42 -11.68 -9.69 6.43
CA ALA A 42 -11.56 -8.23 6.28
C ALA A 42 -10.20 -7.81 5.72
N ARG A 43 -9.13 -8.53 6.09
CA ARG A 43 -7.79 -8.31 5.54
C ARG A 43 -7.75 -8.69 4.07
N GLU A 44 -8.29 -9.86 3.72
CA GLU A 44 -8.33 -10.33 2.33
C GLU A 44 -9.16 -9.38 1.44
N ALA A 45 -10.29 -8.89 1.93
CA ALA A 45 -11.10 -7.88 1.23
C ALA A 45 -10.31 -6.59 0.99
N THR A 46 -9.59 -6.11 2.00
CA THR A 46 -8.74 -4.91 1.89
C THR A 46 -7.61 -5.11 0.87
N LEU A 47 -6.94 -6.27 0.91
CA LEU A 47 -5.89 -6.60 -0.05
C LEU A 47 -6.43 -6.69 -1.47
N ALA A 48 -7.58 -7.33 -1.67
CA ALA A 48 -8.23 -7.43 -2.97
C ALA A 48 -8.62 -6.04 -3.51
N ALA A 49 -9.24 -5.20 -2.67
CA ALA A 49 -9.58 -3.83 -3.04
C ALA A 49 -8.35 -3.00 -3.39
N THR A 50 -7.27 -3.14 -2.62
CA THR A 50 -6.01 -2.44 -2.89
C THR A 50 -5.40 -2.91 -4.21
N ARG A 51 -5.33 -4.23 -4.47
CA ARG A 51 -4.84 -4.77 -5.75
C ARG A 51 -5.66 -4.27 -6.94
N ALA A 52 -6.99 -4.22 -6.80
CA ALA A 52 -7.87 -3.73 -7.85
C ALA A 52 -7.65 -2.24 -8.15
N ALA A 53 -7.43 -1.42 -7.11
CA ALA A 53 -7.08 -0.01 -7.29
C ALA A 53 -5.72 0.13 -7.99
N LEU A 54 -4.68 -0.53 -7.48
CA LEU A 54 -3.33 -0.45 -8.07
C LEU A 54 -3.28 -0.92 -9.54
N ALA A 55 -4.08 -1.92 -9.93
CA ALA A 55 -4.13 -2.39 -11.31
C ALA A 55 -4.60 -1.32 -12.32
N ARG A 56 -5.23 -0.24 -11.85
CA ARG A 56 -5.66 0.90 -12.67
C ARG A 56 -4.58 1.96 -12.84
N HIS A 57 -3.50 1.87 -12.07
CA HIS A 57 -2.44 2.87 -12.00
C HIS A 57 -1.13 2.31 -12.56
N PRO A 58 -0.68 2.70 -13.76
CA PRO A 58 0.53 2.17 -14.38
C PRO A 58 1.81 2.46 -13.58
N ALA A 59 1.84 3.51 -12.76
CA ALA A 59 2.99 3.80 -11.90
C ALA A 59 3.03 2.96 -10.61
N ALA A 60 1.99 2.16 -10.34
CA ALA A 60 1.92 1.33 -9.14
C ALA A 60 2.79 0.06 -9.28
N PHE A 61 3.64 -0.18 -8.29
CA PHE A 61 4.31 -1.45 -8.11
C PHE A 61 3.30 -2.51 -7.61
N PRO A 62 3.24 -3.71 -8.20
CA PRO A 62 2.16 -4.67 -7.95
C PRO A 62 2.21 -5.33 -6.56
N GLU A 63 3.37 -5.34 -5.91
CA GLU A 63 3.49 -5.91 -4.56
C GLU A 63 3.08 -4.90 -3.49
N ILE A 64 2.26 -5.37 -2.55
CA ILE A 64 1.78 -4.58 -1.41
C ILE A 64 2.55 -5.00 -0.16
N VAL A 65 3.10 -4.03 0.56
CA VAL A 65 3.75 -4.29 1.85
C VAL A 65 2.76 -4.04 2.98
N GLU A 66 2.53 -5.03 3.84
CA GLU A 66 1.74 -4.84 5.06
C GLU A 66 2.63 -4.54 6.26
N THR A 67 2.30 -3.47 6.98
CA THR A 67 3.06 -3.02 8.14
C THR A 67 2.18 -2.68 9.34
N SER A 68 2.77 -2.75 10.52
CA SER A 68 2.21 -2.21 11.75
C SER A 68 3.32 -1.50 12.50
N ALA A 69 3.19 -0.19 12.66
CA ALA A 69 4.13 0.61 13.46
C ALA A 69 4.07 0.23 14.94
N GLU A 70 2.90 -0.18 15.43
CA GLU A 70 2.67 -0.60 16.82
C GLU A 70 3.42 -1.90 17.16
N THR A 71 3.33 -2.89 16.27
CA THR A 71 3.89 -4.23 16.54
C THR A 71 5.25 -4.47 15.87
N GLY A 72 5.69 -3.55 15.02
CA GLY A 72 6.89 -3.71 14.20
C GLY A 72 6.73 -4.68 13.00
N LYS A 73 5.56 -5.32 12.83
CA LYS A 73 5.29 -6.23 11.71
C LYS A 73 5.59 -5.54 10.38
N GLY A 74 6.31 -6.23 9.50
CA GLY A 74 6.58 -5.81 8.13
C GLY A 74 7.59 -4.67 7.95
N LEU A 75 8.04 -4.01 9.03
CA LEU A 75 9.06 -2.96 8.94
C LEU A 75 10.41 -3.43 8.38
N PRO A 76 10.92 -4.64 8.70
CA PRO A 76 12.15 -5.12 8.07
C PRO A 76 12.01 -5.27 6.55
N ALA A 77 10.89 -5.81 6.09
CA ALA A 77 10.59 -5.94 4.66
C ALA A 77 10.47 -4.57 3.98
N LEU A 78 9.75 -3.62 4.60
CA LEU A 78 9.65 -2.25 4.10
C LEU A 78 11.03 -1.57 4.00
N ARG A 79 11.87 -1.70 5.03
CA ARG A 79 13.25 -1.15 5.02
C ARG A 79 14.09 -1.78 3.92
N SER A 80 13.98 -3.09 3.71
CA SER A 80 14.66 -3.78 2.61
C SER A 80 14.20 -3.27 1.24
N ALA A 81 12.89 -3.06 1.06
CA ALA A 81 12.35 -2.52 -0.20
C ALA A 81 12.83 -1.08 -0.46
N ILE A 82 12.89 -0.24 0.59
CA ILE A 82 13.47 1.11 0.49
C ILE A 82 14.95 1.05 0.11
N ALA A 83 15.72 0.17 0.75
CA ALA A 83 17.15 0.03 0.47
C ALA A 83 17.45 -0.48 -0.95
N ALA A 84 16.53 -1.24 -1.55
CA ALA A 84 16.70 -1.75 -2.91
C ALA A 84 16.54 -0.69 -4.02
N ILE A 85 15.99 0.48 -3.68
CA ILE A 85 15.76 1.59 -4.62
C ILE A 85 16.59 2.84 -4.30
N ALA A 86 17.40 2.79 -3.23
CA ALA A 86 18.30 3.85 -2.81
C ALA A 86 19.70 3.64 -3.39
#